data_AF-A0A957UXY7-F1
#
_entry.id   AF-A0A957UXY7-F1
#
_cell.length_a   1.000
_cell.length_b   1.000
_cell.length_c   1.000
_cell.angle_alpha   90.00
_cell.angle_beta   90.00
_cell.angle_gamma   90.00
#
_symmetry.space_group_name_H-M   'P 1'
#
loop_
_entity.id
_entity.type
_entity.pdbx_description
1 polymer ?
#
loop_
_entity_poly.entity_id
_entity_poly.type
_entity_poly.pdbx_seq_one_letter_code
_entity_poly.pdbx_strand_id
1 'polypeptide(L)'
;MIDIFLSIAPIFLLLVLGYVLRRGGIPSVEFWNLNDRLVYWILFPALLFSNTSTFDLSGDLLSAFAVAIYCGFGSAVIFALLSSRLFRLDGPTASSVLQGSARHNSFIALAVAERLIGFDGLALATLVTALLIPVTNITVVTLMVTMIRGDG
;
A
#
# COMPACT_ATOMS: atom_id res chain seq x y z
N MET A 1 -15.71 17.06 -8.51
CA MET A 1 -14.22 17.17 -8.46
C MET A 1 -13.77 17.95 -7.23
N ILE A 2 -14.33 19.15 -6.98
CA ILE A 2 -14.01 19.93 -5.78
C ILE A 2 -14.48 19.23 -4.49
N ASP A 3 -15.58 18.48 -4.56
CA ASP A 3 -16.13 17.74 -3.41
C ASP A 3 -15.20 16.61 -2.95
N ILE A 4 -14.57 15.89 -3.89
CA ILE A 4 -13.57 14.87 -3.60
C ILE A 4 -12.34 15.52 -2.94
N PHE A 5 -11.89 16.66 -3.48
CA PHE A 5 -10.78 17.40 -2.91
C PHE A 5 -11.08 17.84 -1.46
N LEU A 6 -12.24 18.45 -1.22
CA LEU A 6 -12.68 18.86 0.12
C LEU A 6 -12.88 17.68 1.07
N SER A 7 -13.23 16.51 0.54
CA SER A 7 -13.43 15.29 1.35
C SER A 7 -12.10 14.72 1.85
N ILE A 8 -11.05 14.76 1.03
CA ILE A 8 -9.71 14.22 1.37
C ILE A 8 -8.80 15.27 2.03
N ALA A 9 -9.08 16.57 1.83
CA ALA A 9 -8.30 17.67 2.40
C ALA A 9 -8.03 17.53 3.92
N PRO A 10 -8.99 17.11 4.78
CA PRO A 10 -8.71 16.88 6.20
C PRO A 10 -7.62 15.84 6.46
N ILE A 11 -7.57 14.77 5.68
CA ILE A 11 -6.55 13.71 5.80
C ILE A 11 -5.18 14.28 5.43
N PHE A 12 -5.10 15.04 4.33
CA PHE A 12 -3.85 15.71 3.94
C PHE A 12 -3.40 16.73 4.98
N LEU A 13 -4.32 17.52 5.54
CA LEU A 13 -4.01 18.47 6.60
C LEU A 13 -3.47 17.77 7.86
N LEU A 14 -4.05 16.63 8.24
CA LEU A 14 -3.54 15.81 9.34
C LEU A 14 -2.13 15.26 9.06
N LEU A 15 -1.85 14.81 7.83
CA LEU A 15 -0.50 14.36 7.43
C LEU A 15 0.52 15.49 7.51
N VAL A 16 0.17 16.68 7.00
CA VAL A 16 1.02 17.88 7.07
C VAL A 16 1.24 18.29 8.52
N LEU A 17 0.21 18.27 9.35
CA LEU A 17 0.32 18.58 10.77
C LEU A 17 1.27 17.62 11.48
N GLY A 18 1.11 16.30 11.27
CA GLY A 18 2.01 15.29 11.83
C GLY A 18 3.46 15.49 11.40
N TYR A 19 3.68 15.82 10.12
CA TYR A 19 5.00 16.15 9.61
C TYR A 19 5.60 17.39 10.28
N VAL A 20 4.83 18.47 10.41
CA VAL A 20 5.28 19.71 11.07
C VAL A 20 5.60 19.47 12.54
N LEU A 21 4.77 18.71 13.26
CA LEU A 21 5.01 18.36 14.66
C LEU A 21 6.29 17.54 14.83
N ARG A 22 6.50 16.51 13.98
CA ARG A 22 7.73 15.71 13.98
C ARG A 22 8.96 16.56 13.68
N ARG A 23 8.87 17.45 12.69
CA ARG A 23 9.97 18.37 12.33
C ARG A 23 10.27 19.37 13.44
N GLY A 24 9.25 19.83 14.15
CA GLY A 24 9.38 20.70 15.33
C GLY A 24 9.85 19.98 16.59
N GLY A 25 10.07 18.67 16.54
CA GLY A 25 10.53 17.86 17.69
C GLY A 25 9.47 17.65 18.76
N ILE A 26 8.18 17.88 18.46
CA ILE A 26 7.07 17.74 19.41
C ILE A 26 6.44 16.35 19.22
N PRO A 27 6.29 15.51 20.27
CA PRO A 27 6.83 15.65 21.63
C PRO A 27 8.33 15.34 21.76
N SER A 28 8.84 14.37 20.98
CA SER A 28 10.27 14.07 20.81
C SER A 28 10.46 13.17 19.59
N VAL A 29 11.65 13.14 18.98
CA VAL A 29 11.94 12.24 17.83
C VAL A 29 11.79 10.76 18.22
N GLU A 30 12.14 10.42 19.45
CA GLU A 30 12.07 9.06 19.97
C GLU A 30 10.64 8.57 20.14
N PHE A 31 9.73 9.46 20.57
CA PHE A 31 8.30 9.17 20.58
C PHE A 31 7.78 8.81 19.19
N TRP A 32 8.14 9.58 18.15
CA TRP A 32 7.73 9.29 16.77
C TRP A 32 8.23 7.94 16.29
N ASN A 33 9.49 7.59 16.58
CA ASN A 33 10.06 6.29 16.20
C ASN A 33 9.38 5.12 16.92
N LEU A 34 9.05 5.27 18.20
CA LEU A 34 8.31 4.26 18.97
C LEU A 34 6.86 4.12 18.47
N ASN A 35 6.19 5.24 18.21
CA ASN A 35 4.85 5.27 17.66
C ASN A 35 4.78 4.60 16.27
N ASP A 36 5.74 4.88 15.39
CA ASP A 36 5.81 4.24 14.06
C ASP A 36 5.91 2.70 14.19
N ARG A 37 6.71 2.20 15.14
CA ARG A 37 6.81 0.77 15.42
C ARG A 37 5.52 0.19 15.98
N LEU A 38 4.89 0.87 16.92
CA LEU A 38 3.60 0.45 17.50
C LEU A 38 2.52 0.35 16.42
N VAL A 39 2.42 1.38 15.57
CA VAL A 39 1.47 1.42 14.46
C VAL A 39 1.73 0.27 13.50
N TYR A 40 2.98 0.08 13.08
CA TYR A 40 3.33 -0.92 12.08
C TYR A 40 3.18 -2.36 12.57
N TRP A 41 3.62 -2.66 13.80
CA TRP A 41 3.67 -4.04 14.31
C TRP A 41 2.39 -4.49 15.01
N ILE A 42 1.60 -3.57 15.54
CA ILE A 42 0.43 -3.92 16.38
C ILE A 42 -0.84 -3.32 15.80
N LEU A 43 -0.93 -1.99 15.68
CA LEU A 43 -2.20 -1.34 15.35
C LEU A 43 -2.66 -1.65 13.92
N PHE A 44 -1.74 -1.64 12.95
CA PHE A 44 -2.08 -1.91 11.56
C PHE A 44 -2.49 -3.38 11.34
N PRO A 45 -1.74 -4.39 11.82
CA PRO A 45 -2.20 -5.79 11.79
C PRO A 45 -3.54 -6.00 12.51
N ALA A 46 -3.75 -5.38 13.67
CA ALA A 46 -5.01 -5.48 14.41
C ALA A 46 -6.18 -4.85 13.64
N LEU A 47 -5.96 -3.70 12.99
CA LEU A 47 -6.95 -3.07 12.12
C LEU A 47 -7.30 -3.98 10.94
N LEU A 48 -6.29 -4.55 10.28
CA LEU A 48 -6.51 -5.48 9.16
C LEU A 48 -7.30 -6.71 9.61
N PHE A 49 -6.93 -7.31 10.75
CA PHE A 49 -7.61 -8.48 11.27
C PHE A 49 -9.05 -8.19 11.69
N SER A 50 -9.30 -7.12 12.44
CA SER A 50 -10.65 -6.77 12.93
C SER A 50 -11.63 -6.42 11.82
N ASN A 51 -11.19 -5.71 10.78
CA ASN A 51 -12.05 -5.36 9.65
C ASN A 51 -12.23 -6.54 8.68
N THR A 52 -11.23 -7.43 8.54
CA THR A 52 -11.37 -8.59 7.65
C THR A 52 -12.19 -9.71 8.30
N SER A 53 -12.13 -9.88 9.63
CA SER A 53 -12.83 -10.97 10.33
C SER A 53 -14.34 -10.81 10.42
N THR A 54 -14.83 -9.58 10.25
CA THR A 54 -16.25 -9.23 10.33
C THR A 54 -16.93 -9.19 8.96
N PHE A 55 -16.17 -9.35 7.88
CA PHE A 55 -16.66 -9.23 6.53
C PHE A 55 -17.36 -10.53 6.08
N ASP A 56 -18.62 -10.44 5.68
CA ASP A 56 -19.32 -11.55 5.04
C ASP A 56 -18.86 -11.66 3.59
N LEU A 57 -17.87 -12.52 3.38
CA LEU A 57 -17.28 -12.78 2.07
C LEU A 57 -18.18 -13.76 1.32
N SER A 58 -19.28 -13.25 0.76
CA SER A 58 -19.98 -14.02 -0.28
C SER A 58 -18.98 -14.37 -1.38
N GLY A 59 -18.82 -15.67 -1.66
CA GLY A 59 -17.70 -16.19 -2.46
C GLY A 59 -17.58 -15.58 -3.87
N ASP A 60 -18.71 -15.19 -4.45
CA ASP A 60 -18.78 -14.57 -5.78
C ASP A 60 -18.22 -13.14 -5.78
N LEU A 61 -18.50 -12.34 -4.74
CA LEU A 61 -17.99 -10.98 -4.63
C LEU A 61 -16.48 -10.98 -4.36
N LEU A 62 -16.02 -11.81 -3.42
CA LEU A 62 -14.60 -11.93 -3.09
C LEU A 62 -13.77 -12.37 -4.31
N SER A 63 -14.23 -13.37 -5.05
CA SER A 63 -13.51 -13.86 -6.23
C SER A 63 -13.41 -12.81 -7.32
N ALA A 64 -14.49 -12.09 -7.62
CA ALA A 64 -14.47 -10.98 -8.58
C ALA A 64 -13.51 -9.86 -8.17
N PHE A 65 -13.52 -9.46 -6.88
CA PHE A 65 -12.60 -8.46 -6.35
C PHE A 65 -11.15 -8.92 -6.42
N ALA A 66 -10.85 -10.14 -5.99
CA ALA A 66 -9.50 -10.70 -6.01
C ALA A 66 -8.93 -10.74 -7.44
N VAL A 67 -9.73 -11.17 -8.42
CA VAL A 67 -9.34 -11.18 -9.83
C VAL A 67 -9.01 -9.76 -10.30
N ALA A 68 -9.88 -8.78 -10.04
CA ALA A 68 -9.63 -7.40 -10.46
C ALA A 68 -8.33 -6.83 -9.86
N ILE A 69 -8.11 -7.05 -8.56
CA ILE A 69 -6.92 -6.58 -7.83
C ILE A 69 -5.66 -7.24 -8.37
N TYR A 70 -5.66 -8.57 -8.55
CA TYR A 70 -4.49 -9.31 -9.02
C TYR A 70 -4.19 -9.05 -10.49
N CYS A 71 -5.21 -8.85 -11.33
CA CYS A 71 -5.01 -8.40 -12.71
C CYS A 71 -4.38 -7.00 -12.75
N GLY A 72 -4.87 -6.07 -11.92
CA GLY A 72 -4.29 -4.74 -11.79
C GLY A 72 -2.82 -4.79 -11.35
N PHE A 73 -2.53 -5.50 -10.27
CA PHE A 73 -1.16 -5.70 -9.77
C PHE A 73 -0.26 -6.38 -10.82
N GLY A 74 -0.73 -7.48 -11.42
CA GLY A 74 -0.02 -8.20 -12.45
C GLY A 74 0.28 -7.33 -13.67
N SER A 75 -0.66 -6.48 -14.08
CA SER A 75 -0.45 -5.55 -15.19
C SER A 75 0.66 -4.53 -14.89
N ALA A 76 0.73 -4.01 -13.65
CA ALA A 76 1.80 -3.10 -13.23
C ALA A 76 3.16 -3.79 -13.21
N VAL A 77 3.23 -5.03 -12.70
CA VAL A 77 4.45 -5.85 -12.72
C VAL A 77 4.90 -6.14 -14.14
N ILE A 78 4.00 -6.60 -15.01
CA ILE A 78 4.29 -6.89 -16.42
C ILE A 78 4.80 -5.63 -17.12
N PHE A 79 4.14 -4.49 -16.91
CA PHE A 79 4.57 -3.22 -17.46
C PHE A 79 5.99 -2.85 -17.03
N ALA A 80 6.32 -2.98 -15.74
CA ALA A 80 7.66 -2.71 -15.22
C ALA A 80 8.74 -3.67 -15.78
N LEU A 81 8.41 -4.95 -15.96
CA LEU A 81 9.31 -5.92 -16.57
C LEU A 81 9.55 -5.61 -18.05
N LEU A 82 8.49 -5.31 -18.78
CA LEU A 82 8.57 -4.95 -20.20
C LEU A 82 9.33 -3.64 -20.41
N SER A 83 9.08 -2.62 -19.60
CA SER A 83 9.82 -1.35 -19.67
C SER A 83 11.29 -1.58 -19.36
N SER A 84 11.62 -2.35 -18.31
CA SER A 84 13.01 -2.65 -17.95
C SER A 84 13.75 -3.38 -19.07
N ARG A 85 13.07 -4.32 -19.74
CA ARG A 85 13.64 -5.05 -20.88
C ARG A 85 13.77 -4.17 -22.13
N LEU A 86 12.77 -3.34 -22.42
CA LEU A 86 12.76 -2.45 -23.58
C LEU A 86 13.88 -1.41 -23.50
N PHE A 87 14.10 -0.84 -22.32
CA PHE A 87 15.16 0.14 -22.07
C PHE A 87 16.51 -0.49 -21.69
N ARG A 88 16.61 -1.81 -21.66
CA ARG A 88 17.84 -2.55 -21.31
C ARG A 88 18.46 -2.06 -20.00
N LEU A 89 17.62 -1.87 -18.98
CA LEU A 89 18.05 -1.43 -17.67
C LEU A 89 18.91 -2.52 -17.02
N ASP A 90 19.94 -2.11 -16.29
CA ASP A 90 20.69 -2.97 -15.38
C ASP A 90 19.79 -3.40 -14.22
N GLY A 91 20.08 -4.55 -13.62
CA GLY A 91 19.37 -5.18 -12.51
C GLY A 91 19.07 -4.26 -11.33
N PRO A 92 20.01 -3.40 -10.85
CA PRO A 92 19.72 -2.41 -9.82
C PRO A 92 18.64 -1.40 -10.25
N THR A 93 18.69 -0.89 -11.49
CA THR A 93 17.69 0.07 -11.98
C THR A 93 16.35 -0.62 -12.28
N ALA A 94 16.37 -1.81 -12.89
CA ALA A 94 15.19 -2.61 -13.18
C ALA A 94 14.44 -3.01 -11.89
N SER A 95 15.18 -3.41 -10.84
CA SER A 95 14.58 -3.73 -9.53
C SER A 95 14.00 -2.49 -8.84
N SER A 96 14.61 -1.32 -9.03
CA SER A 96 14.09 -0.04 -8.54
C SER A 96 12.78 0.34 -9.26
N VAL A 97 12.71 0.15 -10.58
CA VAL A 97 11.48 0.35 -11.37
C VAL A 97 10.37 -0.60 -10.92
N LEU A 98 10.69 -1.88 -10.73
CA LEU A 98 9.75 -2.89 -10.26
C LEU A 98 9.21 -2.58 -8.84
N GLN A 99 10.08 -2.18 -7.91
CA GLN A 99 9.64 -1.73 -6.59
C GLN A 99 8.75 -0.49 -6.69
N GLY A 100 9.14 0.49 -7.52
CA GLY A 100 8.38 1.72 -7.71
C GLY A 100 6.98 1.46 -8.28
N SER A 101 6.84 0.54 -9.23
CA SER A 101 5.55 0.22 -9.85
C SER A 101 4.61 -0.59 -8.96
N ALA A 102 5.16 -1.42 -8.07
CA ALA A 102 4.39 -2.35 -7.25
C ALA A 102 4.06 -1.80 -5.85
N ARG A 103 4.67 -0.68 -5.44
CA ARG A 103 4.50 -0.12 -4.10
C ARG A 103 3.18 0.65 -3.96
N HIS A 104 2.27 0.10 -3.16
CA HIS A 104 1.04 0.77 -2.76
C HIS A 104 1.16 1.44 -1.38
N ASN A 105 0.52 2.60 -1.20
CA ASN A 105 0.43 3.28 0.11
C ASN A 105 -0.90 2.95 0.80
N SER A 106 -0.90 1.86 1.57
CA SER A 106 -2.11 1.37 2.24
C SER A 106 -2.65 2.35 3.28
N PHE A 107 -1.81 3.02 4.07
CA PHE A 107 -2.30 3.97 5.09
C PHE A 107 -3.16 5.09 4.50
N ILE A 108 -2.70 5.71 3.41
CA ILE A 108 -3.47 6.76 2.73
C ILE A 108 -4.72 6.16 2.09
N ALA A 109 -4.61 5.00 1.44
CA ALA A 109 -5.75 4.34 0.81
C ALA A 109 -6.88 4.02 1.82
N LEU A 110 -6.53 3.47 2.98
CA LEU A 110 -7.51 3.19 4.05
C LEU A 110 -8.18 4.47 4.56
N ALA A 111 -7.41 5.51 4.86
CA ALA A 111 -7.95 6.78 5.36
C ALA A 111 -8.89 7.44 4.33
N VAL A 112 -8.52 7.43 3.05
CA VAL A 112 -9.33 7.98 1.96
C VAL A 112 -10.61 7.17 1.77
N ALA A 113 -10.52 5.84 1.79
CA ALA A 113 -11.67 4.96 1.61
C ALA A 113 -12.69 5.12 2.75
N GLU A 114 -12.21 5.17 3.99
CA GLU A 114 -13.04 5.45 5.17
C GLU A 114 -13.75 6.80 5.03
N ARG A 115 -13.03 7.83 4.58
CA ARG A 115 -13.60 9.18 4.50
C ARG A 115 -14.62 9.35 3.38
N LEU A 116 -14.43 8.67 2.24
CA LEU A 116 -15.31 8.81 1.08
C LEU A 116 -16.53 7.89 1.13
N ILE A 117 -16.37 6.67 1.65
CA ILE A 117 -17.37 5.59 1.57
C ILE A 117 -17.82 5.14 2.97
N GLY A 118 -17.16 5.60 4.04
CA GLY A 118 -17.48 5.22 5.41
C GLY A 118 -16.87 3.88 5.80
N PHE A 119 -17.50 3.21 6.78
CA PHE A 119 -17.01 1.95 7.32
C PHE A 119 -16.88 0.84 6.26
N ASP A 120 -17.83 0.78 5.32
CA ASP A 120 -17.79 -0.18 4.21
C ASP A 120 -16.57 0.05 3.30
N GLY A 121 -16.21 1.32 3.07
CA GLY A 121 -15.00 1.70 2.34
C GLY A 121 -13.72 1.28 3.03
N LEU A 122 -13.63 1.54 4.33
CA LEU A 122 -12.50 1.12 5.16
C LEU A 122 -12.32 -0.40 5.09
N ALA A 123 -13.42 -1.14 5.21
CA ALA A 123 -13.40 -2.59 5.21
C ALA A 123 -13.01 -3.16 3.83
N LEU A 124 -13.50 -2.59 2.73
CA LEU A 124 -13.04 -2.95 1.37
C LEU A 124 -11.55 -2.64 1.16
N ALA A 125 -11.07 -1.46 1.56
CA ALA A 125 -9.67 -1.08 1.43
C ALA A 125 -8.74 -1.97 2.29
N THR A 126 -9.24 -2.41 3.45
CA THR A 126 -8.59 -3.37 4.33
C THR A 126 -8.47 -4.73 3.65
N LEU A 127 -9.55 -5.24 3.05
CA LEU A 127 -9.53 -6.48 2.29
C LEU A 127 -8.54 -6.43 1.11
N VAL A 128 -8.58 -5.35 0.32
CA VAL A 128 -7.63 -5.11 -0.79
C VAL A 128 -6.20 -5.15 -0.29
N THR A 129 -5.93 -4.48 0.83
CA THR A 129 -4.60 -4.43 1.45
C THR A 129 -4.16 -5.80 1.96
N ALA A 130 -5.04 -6.55 2.61
CA ALA A 130 -4.76 -7.90 3.10
C ALA A 130 -4.42 -8.87 1.96
N LEU A 131 -5.09 -8.75 0.80
CA LEU A 131 -4.80 -9.56 -0.39
C LEU A 131 -3.50 -9.13 -1.09
N LEU A 132 -3.23 -7.82 -1.19
CA LEU A 132 -2.08 -7.30 -1.92
C LEU A 132 -0.75 -7.47 -1.19
N ILE A 133 -0.71 -7.30 0.14
CA ILE A 133 0.56 -7.32 0.90
C ILE A 133 1.35 -8.63 0.67
N PRO A 134 0.75 -9.84 0.83
CA PRO A 134 1.49 -11.09 0.64
C PRO A 134 1.97 -11.27 -0.79
N VAL A 135 1.07 -11.05 -1.77
CA VAL A 135 1.38 -11.24 -3.20
C VAL A 135 2.47 -10.26 -3.65
N THR A 136 2.36 -8.99 -3.26
CA THR A 136 3.36 -7.97 -3.58
C THR A 136 4.73 -8.33 -3.01
N ASN A 137 4.79 -8.72 -1.73
CA ASN A 137 6.06 -9.09 -1.11
C ASN A 137 6.69 -10.32 -1.77
N ILE A 138 5.92 -11.37 -2.00
CA ILE A 138 6.45 -12.59 -2.64
C ILE A 138 6.94 -12.27 -4.06
N THR A 139 6.11 -11.65 -4.89
CA THR A 139 6.46 -11.38 -6.29
C THR A 139 7.63 -10.40 -6.41
N VAL A 140 7.58 -9.25 -5.73
CA VAL A 140 8.59 -8.18 -5.90
C VAL A 140 9.93 -8.60 -5.30
N VAL A 141 9.94 -9.20 -4.11
CA VAL A 141 11.21 -9.61 -3.46
C VAL A 141 11.87 -10.73 -4.26
N THR A 142 11.11 -11.73 -4.72
CA THR A 142 11.68 -12.80 -5.55
C THR A 142 12.28 -12.24 -6.84
N LEU A 143 11.54 -11.40 -7.57
CA LEU A 143 12.03 -10.81 -8.82
C LEU A 143 13.25 -9.92 -8.60
N MET A 144 13.24 -9.09 -7.55
CA MET A 144 14.38 -8.24 -7.19
C MET A 144 15.64 -9.06 -6.92
N VAL A 145 15.53 -10.13 -6.13
CA VAL A 145 16.66 -11.02 -5.84
C VAL A 145 17.19 -11.68 -7.12
N THR A 146 16.31 -12.08 -8.04
CA THR A 146 16.74 -12.68 -9.32
C THR A 146 17.42 -11.68 -10.25
N MET A 147 16.94 -10.44 -10.30
CA MET A 147 17.49 -9.40 -11.17
C MET A 147 18.88 -8.95 -10.72
N ILE A 148 19.07 -8.76 -9.41
CA ILE A 148 20.35 -8.30 -8.87
C ILE A 148 21.42 -9.39 -8.97
N ARG A 149 21.04 -10.68 -8.85
CA ARG A 149 21.98 -11.80 -8.98
C ARG A 149 22.41 -12.09 -10.42
N GLY A 150 21.64 -11.66 -11.43
CA GLY A 150 21.94 -11.90 -12.84
C GLY A 150 23.03 -10.98 -13.42
N ASP A 151 23.41 -9.94 -12.69
CA ASP A 151 24.36 -8.91 -13.12
C ASP A 151 25.77 -9.05 -12.51
N GLY A 152 26.00 -10.06 -11.68
CA GLY A 152 27.31 -10.43 -11.14
C GLY A 152 27.91 -11.62 -11.87
#